data_AF-A0A661CQ56-F1
#
_entry.id   AF-A0A661CQ56-F1
#
_cell.length_a   1.000
_cell.length_b   1.000
_cell.length_c   1.000
_cell.angle_alpha   90.00
_cell.angle_beta   90.00
_cell.angle_gamma   90.00
#
_symmetry.space_group_name_H-M   'P 1'
#
loop_
_entity.id
_entity.type
_entity.pdbx_description
1 polymer ?
#
loop_
_entity_poly.entity_id
_entity_poly.type
_entity_poly.pdbx_seq_one_letter_code
_entity_poly.pdbx_strand_id
1 'polypeptide(L)' 'MKLSEIKPNHYYSNAQYGNHWSVRQIIEESGENSPLNTVTYKIVAGKGRRKIGTCTRAEFADWAVYEVFRNENSWQKITQ' A
#
# COMPACT_ATOMS: atom_id res chain seq x y z
N MET A 1 -5.71 7.88 3.42
CA MET A 1 -6.62 6.70 3.42
C MET A 1 -7.25 6.50 4.79
N LYS A 2 -8.42 5.86 4.95
CA LYS A 2 -8.86 5.36 6.28
C LYS A 2 -8.20 4.01 6.60
N LEU A 3 -7.94 3.74 7.88
CA LEU A 3 -7.36 2.47 8.32
C LEU A 3 -8.20 1.26 7.90
N SER A 4 -9.53 1.40 7.94
CA SER A 4 -10.49 0.35 7.56
C SER A 4 -10.50 0.03 6.06
N GLU A 5 -9.97 0.91 5.21
CA GLU A 5 -9.86 0.68 3.76
C GLU A 5 -8.58 -0.07 3.39
N ILE A 6 -7.61 -0.12 4.31
CA ILE A 6 -6.35 -0.83 4.14
C ILE A 6 -6.62 -2.32 4.35
N LYS A 7 -6.37 -3.14 3.32
CA LYS A 7 -6.68 -4.57 3.32
C LYS A 7 -5.49 -5.38 2.80
N PRO A 8 -5.25 -6.58 3.37
CA PRO A 8 -4.24 -7.49 2.85
C PRO A 8 -4.59 -7.93 1.42
N ASN A 9 -3.57 -8.15 0.59
CA ASN A 9 -3.67 -8.47 -0.84
C ASN A 9 -4.18 -7.35 -1.77
N HIS A 10 -4.43 -6.15 -1.25
CA HIS A 10 -4.76 -4.97 -2.05
C HIS A 10 -3.53 -4.10 -2.34
N TYR A 11 -3.64 -3.21 -3.33
CA TYR A 11 -2.56 -2.34 -3.80
C TYR A 11 -2.91 -0.86 -3.60
N TYR A 12 -1.93 -0.08 -3.16
CA TYR A 12 -2.11 1.33 -2.84
C TYR A 12 -1.00 2.17 -3.44
N SER A 13 -1.33 3.40 -3.83
CA SER A 13 -0.37 4.35 -4.38
C SER A 13 -0.32 5.63 -3.55
N ASN A 14 0.85 6.25 -3.50
CA ASN A 14 1.08 7.52 -2.83
C ASN A 14 0.75 8.76 -3.68
N ALA A 15 0.14 8.59 -4.86
CA ALA A 15 -0.20 9.68 -5.80
C ALA A 15 0.95 10.62 -6.20
N GLN A 16 2.20 10.25 -5.93
CA GLN A 16 3.35 11.04 -6.34
C GLN A 16 3.71 10.78 -7.80
N TYR A 17 4.68 11.52 -8.33
CA TYR A 17 5.15 11.37 -9.70
C TYR A 17 6.64 11.08 -9.76
N GLY A 18 7.10 10.52 -10.88
CA GLY A 18 8.51 10.26 -11.16
C GLY A 18 9.18 9.37 -10.12
N ASN A 19 10.35 9.80 -9.62
CA ASN A 19 11.20 9.00 -8.73
C ASN A 19 10.62 8.78 -7.33
N HIS A 20 9.53 9.46 -6.96
CA HIS A 20 8.87 9.27 -5.65
C HIS A 20 7.58 8.48 -5.74
N TRP A 21 7.07 8.27 -6.95
CA TRP A 21 5.91 7.41 -7.17
C TRP A 21 6.23 5.97 -6.79
N SER A 22 5.32 5.35 -6.05
CA SER A 22 5.43 3.94 -5.69
C SER A 22 4.05 3.32 -5.49
N VAL A 23 3.95 2.03 -5.82
CA VAL A 23 2.80 1.19 -5.52
C VAL A 23 3.23 0.12 -4.55
N ARG A 24 2.52 0.02 -3.43
CA ARG A 24 2.75 -0.97 -2.38
C ARG A 24 1.55 -1.91 -2.30
N GLN A 25 1.84 -3.21 -2.30
CA GLN A 25 0.88 -4.26 -2.00
C GLN A 25 1.01 -4.62 -0.53
N ILE A 26 -0.09 -4.77 0.19
CA ILE A 26 -0.05 -5.34 1.53
C ILE A 26 0.00 -6.86 1.41
N ILE A 27 1.03 -7.46 2.00
CA ILE A 27 1.23 -8.90 2.03
C ILE A 27 0.50 -9.48 3.23
N GLU A 28 0.67 -8.86 4.39
CA GLU A 28 0.13 -9.34 5.65
C GLU A 28 -0.14 -8.17 6.58
N GLU A 29 -1.21 -8.27 7.36
CA GLU A 29 -1.43 -7.41 8.51
C GLU A 29 -1.25 -8.23 9.79
N SER A 30 -0.58 -7.66 10.78
CA SER A 30 -0.56 -8.22 12.12
C SER A 30 -1.99 -8.14 12.65
N GLY A 31 -2.62 -9.31 12.83
CA GLY A 31 -4.06 -9.43 13.07
C GLY A 31 -4.58 -8.56 14.22
N GLU A 32 -5.90 -8.41 14.29
CA GLU A 32 -6.66 -7.48 15.14
C GLU A 32 -6.28 -7.49 16.64
N ASN A 33 -5.64 -8.55 17.14
CA ASN A 33 -5.12 -8.70 18.51
C ASN A 33 -3.70 -8.16 18.72
N SER A 34 -3.03 -7.64 17.69
CA SER A 34 -1.68 -7.09 17.83
C SER A 34 -1.76 -5.62 18.27
N PRO A 35 -1.19 -5.23 19.43
CA PRO A 35 -1.30 -3.87 19.97
C PRO A 35 -0.71 -2.79 19.06
N LEU A 36 0.09 -3.17 18.06
CA LEU A 36 0.81 -2.26 17.16
C LEU A 36 0.15 -2.11 15.78
N ASN A 37 -0.86 -2.93 15.43
CA ASN A 37 -1.54 -2.91 14.12
C ASN A 37 -0.56 -2.73 12.95
N THR A 38 0.50 -3.52 12.90
CA THR A 38 1.53 -3.41 11.86
C THR A 38 1.10 -4.09 10.56
N VAL A 39 1.55 -3.56 9.43
CA VAL A 39 1.33 -4.11 8.09
C VAL A 39 2.67 -4.34 7.40
N THR A 40 2.83 -5.52 6.81
CA THR A 40 3.95 -5.86 5.95
C THR A 40 3.54 -5.63 4.51
N TYR A 41 4.30 -4.81 3.80
CA TYR A 41 4.03 -4.42 2.43
C TYR A 41 5.21 -4.72 1.51
N LYS A 42 4.90 -4.92 0.23
CA LYS A 42 5.88 -5.09 -0.84
C LYS A 42 5.71 -4.00 -1.87
N ILE A 43 6.81 -3.38 -2.30
CA ILE A 43 6.79 -2.41 -3.38
C ILE A 43 6.77 -3.15 -4.72
N VAL A 44 5.65 -3.06 -5.42
CA VAL A 44 5.43 -3.75 -6.71
C VAL A 44 5.79 -2.88 -7.92
N ALA A 45 5.71 -1.56 -7.76
CA ALA A 45 6.08 -0.59 -8.79
C ALA A 45 6.67 0.70 -8.18
N GLY A 46 7.45 1.43 -9.01
CA GLY A 46 8.04 2.72 -8.64
C GLY A 46 9.29 2.61 -7.74
N LYS A 47 9.53 3.64 -6.93
CA LYS A 47 10.74 3.78 -6.09
C LYS A 47 10.89 2.60 -5.14
N GLY A 48 12.02 1.90 -5.20
CA GLY A 48 12.29 0.76 -4.30
C GLY A 48 11.57 -0.53 -4.71
N ARG A 49 11.22 -0.68 -5.99
CA ARG A 49 10.62 -1.90 -6.54
C ARG A 49 11.33 -3.18 -6.05
N ARG A 50 10.54 -4.18 -5.68
CA ARG A 50 10.94 -5.49 -5.11
C ARG A 50 11.40 -5.45 -3.64
N LYS A 51 11.45 -4.29 -2.99
CA LYS A 51 11.68 -4.23 -1.54
C LYS A 51 10.41 -4.56 -0.77
N ILE A 52 10.60 -5.13 0.40
CA ILE A 52 9.56 -5.41 1.40
C ILE A 52 9.87 -4.53 2.62
N GLY A 53 8.85 -4.01 3.26
CA GLY A 53 8.96 -3.25 4.50
C GLY A 53 7.78 -3.53 5.41
N THR A 54 7.93 -3.15 6.68
CA THR A 54 6.87 -3.25 7.68
C THR A 54 6.72 -1.89 8.34
N CYS A 55 5.48 -1.44 8.51
CA CYS A 55 5.16 -0.20 9.21
C CYS A 55 3.84 -0.36 9.95
N THR A 56 3.46 0.62 10.78
CA THR A 56 2.11 0.62 11.35
C THR A 56 1.06 0.87 10.27
N ARG A 57 -0.17 0.41 10.48
CA ARG A 57 -1.31 0.67 9.59
C ARG A 57 -1.59 2.17 9.46
N ALA A 58 -1.33 2.95 10.51
CA ALA A 58 -1.43 4.40 10.51
C ALA A 58 -0.41 5.06 9.58
N GLU A 59 0.87 4.70 9.69
CA GLU A 59 1.90 5.19 8.76
C GLU A 59 1.61 4.79 7.32
N PHE A 60 1.09 3.58 7.11
CA PHE A 60 0.70 3.15 5.77
C PHE A 60 -0.48 3.98 5.23
N ALA A 61 -1.47 4.31 6.07
CA ALA A 61 -2.63 5.11 5.71
C ALA A 61 -2.30 6.55 5.36
N ASP A 62 -1.27 7.11 6.02
CA ASP A 62 -0.74 8.44 5.75
C ASP A 62 0.02 8.46 4.42
N TRP A 63 0.82 7.42 4.16
CA TRP A 63 1.52 7.25 2.88
C TRP A 63 0.56 6.96 1.70
N ALA A 64 -0.51 6.19 1.93
CA ALA A 64 -1.45 5.76 0.90
C ALA A 64 -2.52 6.84 0.63
N VAL A 65 -2.58 7.29 -0.63
CA VAL A 65 -3.57 8.29 -1.05
C VAL A 65 -4.83 7.61 -1.59
N TYR A 66 -4.68 6.63 -2.47
CA TYR A 66 -5.80 5.87 -3.03
C TYR A 66 -5.42 4.42 -3.33
N GLU A 67 -6.44 3.56 -3.35
CA GLU A 67 -6.31 2.18 -3.82
C GLU A 67 -6.15 2.14 -5.34
N VAL A 68 -5.32 1.22 -5.81
CA VAL A 68 -5.10 0.98 -7.24
C VAL A 68 -5.26 -0.50 -7.54
N PHE A 69 -5.59 -0.81 -8.79
CA PHE A 69 -5.52 -2.16 -9.30
C PHE A 69 -4.60 -2.21 -10.52
N ARG A 70 -4.00 -3.37 -10.74
CA ARG A 70 -3.19 -3.61 -11.93
C ARG A 70 -4.10 -3.99 -13.08
N ASN A 71 -4.14 -3.15 -14.10
CA ASN A 71 -4.80 -3.43 -15.36
C ASN A 71 -3.73 -3.67 -16.44
N GLU A 72 -3.46 -4.94 -16.74
CA GLU A 72 -2.40 -5.41 -17.65
C GLU A 72 -1.01 -4.83 -17.29
N ASN A 73 -0.67 -3.71 -17.92
CA ASN A 73 0.62 -3.02 -17.80
C ASN A 73 0.51 -1.66 -17.08
N SER A 74 -0.70 -1.24 -16.72
CA SER A 74 -0.97 0.06 -16.11
C SER A 74 -1.58 -0.07 -14.71
N TRP A 75 -1.34 0.93 -13.86
CA TRP A 75 -1.98 1.05 -12.56
C TRP A 75 -3.13 2.04 -12.66
N GLN A 76 -4.33 1.61 -12.30
CA GLN A 76 -5.52 2.43 -12.33
C GLN A 76 -6.04 2.62 -10.91
N LYS A 77 -6.48 3.85 -10.60
CA LYS A 77 -7.15 4.14 -9.32
C LYS A 77 -8.48 3.40 -9.26
N ILE A 78 -8.77 2.78 -8.13
CA ILE A 78 -10.13 2.32 -7.83
C ILE A 78 -10.92 3.57 -7.47
N THR A 79 -11.88 3.91 -8.31
CA THR A 79 -12.85 4.97 -8.00
C THR A 79 -14.07 4.23 -7.45
N GLN A 80 -14.19 4.16 -6.13
CA GLN A 80 -15.46 3.79 -5.50
C GLN A 80 -16.42 4.98 -5.52
#